data_AF-A0A7Y3H9J4-F1
#
_entry.id   AF-A0A7Y3H9J4-F1
#
_cell.length_a   1.000
_cell.length_b   1.000
_cell.length_c   1.000
_cell.angle_alpha   90.00
_cell.angle_beta   90.00
_cell.angle_gamma   90.00
#
_symmetry.space_group_name_H-M   'P 1'
#
loop_
_entity.id
_entity.type
_entity.pdbx_description
1 polymer ?
#
loop_
_entity_poly.entity_id
_entity_poly.type
_entity_poly.pdbx_seq_one_letter_code
_entity_poly.pdbx_strand_id
1 'polypeptide(L)'
;ADLPPQVPIANEAEYAQRAEQAVVDFRDFLVEKEVLPPYPYIEPALRGQMGRFVPADQRNFFYMVSHHDLLALWTHWYHWFDLARMEADPHPSPVRRGALLYNIWMSRAEGMATGFEEMMLHAGLFDDTPRSRELVYIMLAQRAARGLGSLHAHANEYTLKEARDFHVEWTPRGWMREDLDLLGFEQLLYLRQPGYGTSYVTGKYMIERLLAEVAHHQGKDFELRNFFAELDEAGVIPVSLIRWQMTGRDDEIKSMMSPQWQAWPGSQAD
;
A
#
# COMPACT_ATOMS: atom_id res chain seq x y z
N ALA A 1 25.64 13.88 -3.79
CA ALA A 1 25.37 13.02 -2.62
C ALA A 1 25.28 13.83 -1.33
N ASP A 2 24.90 15.12 -1.40
CA ASP A 2 25.00 16.06 -0.27
C ASP A 2 23.63 16.48 0.29
N LEU A 3 22.74 15.52 0.51
CA LEU A 3 21.47 15.80 1.20
C LEU A 3 21.71 15.83 2.72
N PRO A 4 21.08 16.74 3.47
CA PRO A 4 21.21 16.77 4.94
C PRO A 4 20.74 15.44 5.55
N PRO A 5 21.32 14.98 6.68
CA PRO A 5 20.89 13.75 7.34
C PRO A 5 19.44 13.89 7.81
N GLN A 6 18.65 12.83 7.66
CA GLN A 6 17.28 12.79 8.17
C GLN A 6 17.33 12.45 9.67
N VAL A 7 17.00 13.42 10.50
CA VAL A 7 17.01 13.27 11.97
C VAL A 7 15.62 12.82 12.43
N PRO A 8 15.51 11.69 13.16
CA PRO A 8 14.23 11.26 13.69
C PRO A 8 13.65 12.25 14.70
N ILE A 9 12.31 12.33 14.75
CA ILE A 9 11.57 13.03 15.80
C ILE A 9 12.08 12.59 17.18
N ALA A 10 12.40 13.56 18.03
CA ALA A 10 13.15 13.35 19.26
C ALA A 10 12.27 13.22 20.51
N ASN A 11 11.06 13.79 20.52
CA ASN A 11 10.18 13.80 21.70
C ASN A 11 8.70 13.97 21.34
N GLU A 12 7.84 13.83 22.35
CA GLU A 12 6.37 13.94 22.23
C GLU A 12 5.89 15.29 21.70
N ALA A 13 6.48 16.40 22.17
CA ALA A 13 6.05 17.73 21.76
C ALA A 13 6.37 18.00 20.29
N GLU A 14 7.56 17.60 19.85
CA GLU A 14 7.95 17.66 18.43
C GLU A 14 7.06 16.74 17.56
N TYR A 15 6.75 15.53 18.04
CA TYR A 15 5.85 14.63 17.33
C TYR A 15 4.47 15.24 17.13
N ALA A 16 3.86 15.76 18.20
CA ALA A 16 2.54 16.37 18.13
C ALA A 16 2.51 17.54 17.15
N GLN A 17 3.54 18.40 17.17
CA GLN A 17 3.64 19.53 16.23
C GLN A 17 3.80 19.05 14.77
N ARG A 18 4.74 18.14 14.50
CA ARG A 18 4.99 17.67 13.14
C ARG A 18 3.85 16.84 12.57
N ALA A 19 3.20 16.04 13.41
CA ALA A 19 2.04 15.26 13.03
C ALA A 19 0.90 16.18 12.60
N GLU A 20 0.66 17.25 13.36
CA GLU A 20 -0.41 18.17 13.05
C GLU A 20 -0.16 18.97 11.78
N GLN A 21 1.08 19.39 11.56
CA GLN A 21 1.50 20.00 10.30
C GLN A 21 1.38 19.02 9.13
N ALA A 22 1.83 17.77 9.29
CA ALA A 22 1.80 16.76 8.24
C ALA A 22 0.37 16.42 7.77
N VAL A 23 -0.63 16.43 8.67
CA VAL A 23 -2.03 16.24 8.29
C VAL A 23 -2.49 17.34 7.34
N VAL A 24 -2.21 18.60 7.70
CA VAL A 24 -2.62 19.77 6.93
C VAL A 24 -1.90 19.78 5.57
N ASP A 25 -0.57 19.63 5.58
CA ASP A 25 0.26 19.61 4.37
C ASP A 25 -0.18 18.52 3.41
N PHE A 26 -0.46 17.32 3.92
CA PHE A 26 -0.86 16.21 3.06
C PHE A 26 -2.25 16.42 2.47
N ARG A 27 -3.22 16.88 3.27
CA ARG A 27 -4.56 17.21 2.78
C ARG A 27 -4.49 18.30 1.71
N ASP A 28 -3.76 19.37 1.96
CA ASP A 28 -3.58 20.49 1.02
C ASP A 28 -2.91 20.01 -0.26
N PHE A 29 -1.83 19.23 -0.15
CA PHE A 29 -1.14 18.63 -1.30
C PHE A 29 -2.09 17.81 -2.18
N LEU A 30 -2.92 16.94 -1.59
CA LEU A 30 -3.84 16.08 -2.34
C LEU A 30 -4.86 16.89 -3.15
N VAL A 31 -5.29 18.04 -2.63
CA VAL A 31 -6.24 18.95 -3.29
C VAL A 31 -5.55 19.83 -4.32
N GLU A 32 -4.45 20.48 -3.95
CA GLU A 32 -3.72 21.42 -4.80
C GLU A 32 -3.06 20.76 -6.01
N LYS A 33 -2.57 19.53 -5.85
CA LYS A 33 -2.03 18.72 -6.95
C LYS A 33 -3.10 17.96 -7.73
N GLU A 34 -4.38 18.16 -7.40
CA GLU A 34 -5.52 17.46 -8.01
C GLU A 34 -5.30 15.93 -8.04
N VAL A 35 -4.84 15.37 -6.92
CA VAL A 35 -4.66 13.92 -6.78
C VAL A 35 -5.99 13.26 -6.47
N LEU A 36 -6.73 13.79 -5.50
CA LEU A 36 -8.03 13.29 -5.07
C LEU A 36 -9.08 14.39 -5.15
N PRO A 37 -10.37 14.05 -5.32
CA PRO A 37 -11.45 14.98 -5.04
C PRO A 37 -11.36 15.51 -3.59
N PRO A 38 -11.91 16.69 -3.29
CA PRO A 38 -11.86 17.29 -1.95
C PRO A 38 -12.85 16.59 -1.00
N TYR A 39 -12.63 15.31 -0.77
CA TYR A 39 -13.47 14.47 0.06
C TYR A 39 -13.41 14.95 1.52
N PRO A 40 -14.57 15.22 2.17
CA PRO A 40 -14.61 15.80 3.52
C PRO A 40 -14.09 14.86 4.60
N TYR A 41 -13.92 13.57 4.29
CA TYR A 41 -13.50 12.53 5.22
C TYR A 41 -11.98 12.30 5.26
N ILE A 42 -11.19 12.88 4.35
CA ILE A 42 -9.73 12.65 4.26
C ILE A 42 -9.01 13.16 5.52
N GLU A 43 -9.23 14.42 5.89
CA GLU A 43 -8.60 15.00 7.09
C GLU A 43 -9.04 14.29 8.38
N PRO A 44 -10.35 14.03 8.62
CA PRO A 44 -10.78 13.21 9.75
C PRO A 44 -10.12 11.83 9.80
N ALA A 45 -9.98 11.15 8.66
CA ALA A 45 -9.33 9.85 8.57
C ALA A 45 -7.84 9.93 8.94
N LEU A 46 -7.09 10.91 8.43
CA LEU A 46 -5.70 11.14 8.80
C LEU A 46 -5.55 11.40 10.30
N ARG A 47 -6.39 12.30 10.85
CA ARG A 47 -6.38 12.66 12.28
C ARG A 47 -6.64 11.46 13.19
N GLY A 48 -7.54 10.58 12.78
CA GLY A 48 -7.85 9.35 13.52
C GLY A 48 -6.69 8.35 13.59
N GLN A 49 -5.68 8.49 12.71
CA GLN A 49 -4.58 7.53 12.57
C GLN A 49 -3.22 8.07 12.99
N MET A 50 -3.10 9.36 13.31
CA MET A 50 -1.83 10.06 13.61
C MET A 50 -0.92 9.34 14.59
N GLY A 51 -1.46 8.49 15.47
CA GLY A 51 -0.65 7.71 16.40
C GLY A 51 -0.06 8.59 17.50
N ARG A 52 1.13 8.21 17.98
CA ARG A 52 1.85 8.90 19.06
C ARG A 52 3.36 8.71 18.91
N PHE A 53 4.12 9.56 19.58
CA PHE A 53 5.57 9.39 19.71
C PHE A 53 5.93 8.04 20.34
N VAL A 54 6.95 7.40 19.79
CA VAL A 54 7.53 6.15 20.29
C VAL A 54 9.02 6.39 20.58
N PRO A 55 9.51 6.11 21.81
CA PRO A 55 10.93 6.18 22.14
C PRO A 55 11.80 5.33 21.22
N ALA A 56 13.02 5.78 20.91
CA ALA A 56 13.87 5.19 19.88
C ALA A 56 14.16 3.69 20.07
N ASP A 57 14.32 3.25 21.32
CA ASP A 57 14.56 1.87 21.73
C ASP A 57 13.32 0.95 21.60
N GLN A 58 12.13 1.52 21.41
CA GLN A 58 10.86 0.79 21.27
C GLN A 58 10.32 0.77 19.83
N ARG A 59 11.06 1.34 18.87
CA ARG A 59 10.61 1.44 17.48
C ARG A 59 10.79 0.12 16.73
N ASN A 60 9.71 -0.36 16.15
CA ASN A 60 9.73 -1.36 15.07
C ASN A 60 10.05 -0.68 13.72
N PHE A 61 10.10 -1.46 12.63
CA PHE A 61 10.37 -0.94 11.29
C PHE A 61 9.51 0.27 10.88
N PHE A 62 8.18 0.19 11.05
CA PHE A 62 7.26 1.26 10.64
C PHE A 62 7.39 2.49 11.54
N TYR A 63 7.69 2.33 12.83
CA TYR A 63 7.99 3.45 13.70
C TYR A 63 9.36 4.06 13.41
N MET A 64 10.34 3.29 12.93
CA MET A 64 11.57 3.87 12.42
C MET A 64 11.27 4.77 11.22
N VAL A 65 10.51 4.30 10.23
CA VAL A 65 10.12 5.12 9.07
C VAL A 65 9.36 6.38 9.48
N SER A 66 8.26 6.24 10.23
CA SER A 66 7.39 7.37 10.55
C SER A 66 8.04 8.42 11.46
N HIS A 67 9.04 8.04 12.26
CA HIS A 67 9.80 9.03 13.04
C HIS A 67 10.85 9.75 12.20
N HIS A 68 11.29 9.22 11.05
CA HIS A 68 12.13 9.96 10.12
C HIS A 68 11.31 10.89 9.22
N ASP A 69 10.16 10.43 8.75
CA ASP A 69 9.13 11.24 8.08
C ASP A 69 7.76 10.58 8.22
N LEU A 70 6.79 11.31 8.79
CA LEU A 70 5.43 10.83 8.99
C LEU A 70 4.74 10.56 7.64
N LEU A 71 4.94 11.43 6.66
CA LEU A 71 4.29 11.36 5.35
C LEU A 71 4.72 10.12 4.55
N ALA A 72 5.94 9.64 4.78
CA ALA A 72 6.39 8.40 4.15
C ALA A 72 5.43 7.25 4.48
N LEU A 73 5.04 7.06 5.74
CA LEU A 73 4.08 6.02 6.11
C LEU A 73 2.63 6.45 5.88
N TRP A 74 2.29 7.72 6.06
CA TRP A 74 0.90 8.18 5.97
C TRP A 74 0.37 8.20 4.53
N THR A 75 1.23 8.23 3.52
CA THR A 75 0.79 7.97 2.14
C THR A 75 0.27 6.53 1.95
N HIS A 76 0.69 5.57 2.77
CA HIS A 76 0.12 4.22 2.79
C HIS A 76 -1.32 4.16 3.34
N TRP A 77 -1.77 5.21 4.02
CA TRP A 77 -3.04 5.20 4.76
C TRP A 77 -4.29 5.31 3.90
N TYR A 78 -4.17 5.13 2.59
CA TYR A 78 -5.32 5.16 1.69
C TYR A 78 -6.41 4.15 2.09
N HIS A 79 -6.06 3.01 2.68
CA HIS A 79 -7.03 2.10 3.30
C HIS A 79 -7.97 2.75 4.31
N TRP A 80 -7.49 3.73 5.06
CA TRP A 80 -8.32 4.48 6.00
C TRP A 80 -9.24 5.45 5.26
N PHE A 81 -8.83 5.95 4.09
CA PHE A 81 -9.71 6.69 3.19
C PHE A 81 -10.80 5.79 2.62
N ASP A 82 -10.50 4.53 2.30
CA ASP A 82 -11.51 3.56 1.88
C ASP A 82 -12.55 3.30 2.96
N LEU A 83 -12.12 3.08 4.20
CA LEU A 83 -13.03 2.86 5.33
C LEU A 83 -13.87 4.10 5.61
N ALA A 84 -13.26 5.29 5.56
CA ALA A 84 -13.97 6.55 5.75
C ALA A 84 -14.99 6.80 4.63
N ARG A 85 -14.65 6.48 3.38
CA ARG A 85 -15.57 6.51 2.23
C ARG A 85 -16.72 5.52 2.39
N MET A 86 -16.45 4.28 2.82
CA MET A 86 -17.51 3.28 3.04
C MET A 86 -18.57 3.74 4.04
N GLU A 87 -18.18 4.54 5.04
CA GLU A 87 -19.10 5.16 6.00
C GLU A 87 -19.81 6.40 5.43
N ALA A 88 -19.06 7.31 4.80
CA ALA A 88 -19.57 8.60 4.35
C ALA A 88 -20.39 8.53 3.05
N ASP A 89 -20.01 7.64 2.13
CA ASP A 89 -20.62 7.43 0.82
C ASP A 89 -20.61 5.93 0.46
N PRO A 90 -21.49 5.13 1.09
CA PRO A 90 -21.51 3.68 0.92
C PRO A 90 -21.87 3.29 -0.52
N HIS A 91 -21.10 2.35 -1.09
CA HIS A 91 -21.35 1.87 -2.45
C HIS A 91 -22.81 1.38 -2.63
N PRO A 92 -23.49 1.74 -3.74
CA PRO A 92 -24.90 1.43 -3.96
C PRO A 92 -25.17 -0.09 -4.00
N SER A 93 -24.30 -0.84 -4.69
CA SER A 93 -24.32 -2.32 -4.68
C SER A 93 -24.04 -2.88 -3.27
N PRO A 94 -24.97 -3.65 -2.67
CA PRO A 94 -24.78 -4.21 -1.33
C PRO A 94 -23.56 -5.13 -1.21
N VAL A 95 -23.21 -5.84 -2.28
CA VAL A 95 -22.05 -6.76 -2.29
C VAL A 95 -20.69 -6.04 -2.32
N ARG A 96 -20.66 -4.72 -2.55
CA ARG A 96 -19.44 -3.90 -2.55
C ARG A 96 -19.39 -2.87 -1.41
N ARG A 97 -20.43 -2.84 -0.57
CA ARG A 97 -20.61 -1.80 0.45
C ARG A 97 -19.72 -2.00 1.68
N GLY A 98 -19.33 -3.23 1.96
CA GLY A 98 -18.46 -3.57 3.09
C GLY A 98 -17.43 -4.63 2.71
N ALA A 99 -16.69 -5.10 3.71
CA ALA A 99 -15.67 -6.13 3.51
C ALA A 99 -16.26 -7.41 2.92
N LEU A 100 -15.63 -7.94 1.87
CA LEU A 100 -15.97 -9.26 1.34
C LEU A 100 -15.53 -10.36 2.30
N LEU A 101 -16.22 -11.50 2.27
CA LEU A 101 -15.93 -12.66 3.15
C LEU A 101 -14.51 -13.22 2.97
N TYR A 102 -13.88 -12.97 1.84
CA TYR A 102 -12.52 -13.39 1.54
C TYR A 102 -11.65 -12.19 1.21
N ASN A 103 -10.39 -12.25 1.60
CA ASN A 103 -9.37 -11.22 1.35
C ASN A 103 -8.91 -11.13 -0.12
N ILE A 104 -9.75 -11.53 -1.08
CA ILE A 104 -9.46 -11.46 -2.52
C ILE A 104 -9.31 -10.00 -3.03
N TRP A 105 -9.72 -9.04 -2.21
CA TRP A 105 -9.58 -7.61 -2.44
C TRP A 105 -8.24 -7.04 -1.93
N MET A 106 -7.38 -7.85 -1.29
CA MET A 106 -6.15 -7.35 -0.68
C MET A 106 -5.20 -6.71 -1.69
N SER A 107 -5.11 -7.25 -2.91
CA SER A 107 -4.33 -6.61 -3.98
C SER A 107 -4.89 -5.25 -4.40
N ARG A 108 -6.21 -5.03 -4.30
CA ARG A 108 -6.77 -3.69 -4.48
C ARG A 108 -6.35 -2.83 -3.30
N ALA A 109 -6.60 -3.28 -2.09
CA ALA A 109 -6.38 -2.45 -0.91
C ALA A 109 -4.86 -2.19 -0.68
N GLU A 110 -4.08 -3.22 -0.33
CA GLU A 110 -2.67 -3.09 0.06
C GLU A 110 -1.81 -2.71 -1.13
N GLY A 111 -2.19 -3.18 -2.32
CA GLY A 111 -1.55 -2.81 -3.57
C GLY A 111 -1.73 -1.34 -3.93
N MET A 112 -2.96 -0.82 -3.85
CA MET A 112 -3.20 0.59 -4.08
C MET A 112 -2.47 1.44 -3.04
N ALA A 113 -2.53 1.09 -1.74
CA ALA A 113 -1.81 1.84 -0.71
C ALA A 113 -0.30 1.87 -0.94
N THR A 114 0.29 0.74 -1.35
CA THR A 114 1.72 0.64 -1.70
C THR A 114 2.05 1.44 -2.96
N GLY A 115 1.18 1.42 -3.97
CA GLY A 115 1.33 2.24 -5.18
C GLY A 115 1.20 3.73 -4.88
N PHE A 116 0.27 4.12 -4.01
CA PHE A 116 -0.01 5.50 -3.67
C PHE A 116 1.22 6.19 -3.05
N GLU A 117 1.97 5.50 -2.20
CA GLU A 117 3.25 6.01 -1.66
C GLU A 117 4.21 6.48 -2.77
N GLU A 118 4.42 5.64 -3.79
CA GLU A 118 5.33 5.97 -4.88
C GLU A 118 4.71 6.99 -5.85
N MET A 119 3.39 6.94 -6.07
CA MET A 119 2.68 7.96 -6.85
C MET A 119 2.82 9.35 -6.21
N MET A 120 2.70 9.47 -4.88
CA MET A 120 2.85 10.75 -4.18
C MET A 120 4.29 11.25 -4.22
N LEU A 121 5.26 10.33 -4.13
CA LEU A 121 6.66 10.63 -4.39
C LEU A 121 6.84 11.23 -5.80
N HIS A 122 6.25 10.63 -6.84
CA HIS A 122 6.35 11.13 -8.20
C HIS A 122 5.56 12.42 -8.45
N ALA A 123 4.47 12.65 -7.71
CA ALA A 123 3.68 13.87 -7.74
C ALA A 123 4.35 15.07 -7.03
N GLY A 124 5.50 14.84 -6.39
CA GLY A 124 6.34 15.89 -5.80
C GLY A 124 6.14 16.12 -4.30
N LEU A 125 5.51 15.19 -3.58
CA LEU A 125 5.26 15.33 -2.13
C LEU A 125 6.57 15.53 -1.32
N PHE A 126 7.68 14.99 -1.82
CA PHE A 126 8.99 15.03 -1.16
C PHE A 126 10.02 15.90 -1.92
N ASP A 127 9.59 16.89 -2.69
CA ASP A 127 10.53 17.74 -3.46
C ASP A 127 11.34 18.67 -2.55
N ASP A 128 10.74 19.17 -1.47
CA ASP A 128 11.43 19.98 -0.44
C ASP A 128 12.17 19.11 0.60
N THR A 129 11.85 17.81 0.66
CA THR A 129 12.45 16.83 1.58
C THR A 129 12.97 15.59 0.81
N PRO A 130 13.89 15.76 -0.16
CA PRO A 130 14.25 14.70 -1.12
C PRO A 130 14.83 13.42 -0.50
N ARG A 131 15.35 13.49 0.74
CA ARG A 131 15.83 12.29 1.46
C ARG A 131 14.68 11.37 1.90
N SER A 132 13.47 11.89 2.09
CA SER A 132 12.29 11.08 2.44
C SER A 132 11.90 10.09 1.34
N ARG A 133 12.32 10.33 0.08
CA ARG A 133 12.17 9.37 -1.01
C ARG A 133 12.84 8.03 -0.71
N GLU A 134 13.97 8.04 0.00
CA GLU A 134 14.64 6.81 0.43
C GLU A 134 13.73 5.95 1.31
N LEU A 135 12.91 6.56 2.17
CA LEU A 135 12.00 5.84 3.06
C LEU A 135 10.94 5.07 2.27
N VAL A 136 10.36 5.68 1.22
CA VAL A 136 9.40 5.02 0.33
C VAL A 136 10.02 3.78 -0.32
N TYR A 137 11.23 3.91 -0.86
CA TYR A 137 11.95 2.77 -1.45
C TYR A 137 12.32 1.69 -0.43
N ILE A 138 12.68 2.07 0.79
CA ILE A 138 12.97 1.12 1.88
C ILE A 138 11.72 0.33 2.26
N MET A 139 10.55 0.99 2.37
CA MET A 139 9.29 0.29 2.62
C MET A 139 8.90 -0.63 1.45
N LEU A 140 9.09 -0.20 0.21
CA LEU A 140 8.87 -1.06 -0.96
C LEU A 140 9.77 -2.29 -0.94
N ALA A 141 11.06 -2.12 -0.64
CA ALA A 141 12.01 -3.23 -0.50
C ALA A 141 11.61 -4.20 0.61
N GLN A 142 11.18 -3.69 1.77
CA GLN A 142 10.66 -4.51 2.87
C GLN A 142 9.45 -5.35 2.45
N ARG A 143 8.50 -4.75 1.71
CA ARG A 143 7.33 -5.44 1.17
C ARG A 143 7.69 -6.49 0.12
N ALA A 144 8.66 -6.20 -0.74
CA ALA A 144 9.18 -7.18 -1.69
C ALA A 144 9.86 -8.36 -0.97
N ALA A 145 10.72 -8.08 0.01
CA ALA A 145 11.43 -9.09 0.78
C ALA A 145 10.46 -10.03 1.53
N ARG A 146 9.47 -9.47 2.23
CA ARG A 146 8.48 -10.28 2.97
C ARG A 146 7.53 -11.06 2.05
N GLY A 147 7.19 -10.51 0.89
CA GLY A 147 6.39 -11.17 -0.13
C GLY A 147 7.12 -12.36 -0.76
N LEU A 148 8.36 -12.17 -1.18
CA LEU A 148 9.20 -13.23 -1.75
C LEU A 148 9.51 -14.32 -0.72
N GLY A 149 9.92 -13.95 0.49
CA GLY A 149 10.15 -14.91 1.57
C GLY A 149 8.91 -15.77 1.85
N SER A 150 7.72 -15.17 1.83
CA SER A 150 6.46 -15.91 1.95
C SER A 150 6.21 -16.87 0.79
N LEU A 151 6.52 -16.50 -0.45
CA LEU A 151 6.37 -17.39 -1.60
C LEU A 151 7.31 -18.60 -1.51
N HIS A 152 8.58 -18.38 -1.17
CA HIS A 152 9.55 -19.47 -0.99
C HIS A 152 9.12 -20.41 0.15
N ALA A 153 8.56 -19.88 1.24
CA ALA A 153 8.02 -20.70 2.32
C ALA A 153 6.85 -21.57 1.86
N HIS A 154 5.88 -21.00 1.12
CA HIS A 154 4.74 -21.74 0.60
C HIS A 154 5.12 -22.74 -0.50
N ALA A 155 6.21 -22.49 -1.22
CA ALA A 155 6.79 -23.42 -2.20
C ALA A 155 7.58 -24.56 -1.54
N ASN A 156 7.72 -24.58 -0.21
CA ASN A 156 8.61 -25.46 0.54
C ASN A 156 10.09 -25.36 0.14
N GLU A 157 10.50 -24.24 -0.44
CA GLU A 157 11.90 -23.94 -0.74
C GLU A 157 12.61 -23.39 0.49
N TYR A 158 11.90 -22.61 1.31
CA TYR A 158 12.37 -22.09 2.59
C TYR A 158 11.57 -22.68 3.76
N THR A 159 12.25 -22.95 4.86
CA THR A 159 11.63 -23.03 6.18
C THR A 159 11.11 -21.65 6.63
N LEU A 160 10.25 -21.61 7.64
CA LEU A 160 9.78 -20.33 8.21
C LEU A 160 10.94 -19.46 8.73
N LYS A 161 12.01 -20.09 9.24
CA LYS A 161 13.22 -19.39 9.67
C LYS A 161 13.95 -18.78 8.48
N GLU A 162 14.15 -19.52 7.39
CA GLU A 162 14.82 -19.00 6.19
C GLU A 162 14.02 -17.86 5.54
N ALA A 163 12.68 -17.94 5.51
CA ALA A 163 11.84 -16.83 5.04
C ALA A 163 11.97 -15.57 5.92
N ARG A 164 12.06 -15.76 7.24
CA ARG A 164 12.32 -14.67 8.19
C ARG A 164 13.70 -14.04 7.97
N ASP A 165 14.72 -14.86 7.84
CA ASP A 165 16.11 -14.40 7.67
C ASP A 165 16.25 -13.66 6.32
N PHE A 166 15.64 -14.16 5.26
CA PHE A 166 15.53 -13.48 3.96
C PHE A 166 14.88 -12.10 4.10
N HIS A 167 13.76 -12.01 4.83
CA HIS A 167 13.09 -10.74 5.05
C HIS A 167 13.98 -9.72 5.78
N VAL A 168 14.71 -10.14 6.81
CA VAL A 168 15.67 -9.28 7.53
C VAL A 168 16.82 -8.85 6.62
N GLU A 169 17.47 -9.78 5.92
CA GLU A 169 18.62 -9.54 5.06
C GLU A 169 18.30 -8.53 3.94
N TRP A 170 17.13 -8.68 3.31
CA TRP A 170 16.74 -7.88 2.15
C TRP A 170 15.96 -6.61 2.50
N THR A 171 15.75 -6.33 3.80
CA THR A 171 15.22 -5.04 4.24
C THR A 171 16.36 -4.07 4.53
N PRO A 172 16.45 -2.93 3.81
CA PRO A 172 17.57 -2.00 4.00
C PRO A 172 17.62 -1.37 5.40
N ARG A 173 18.77 -0.73 5.71
CA ARG A 173 19.06 0.00 6.96
C ARG A 173 19.13 -0.86 8.24
N GLY A 174 18.87 -2.17 8.16
CA GLY A 174 18.84 -3.05 9.34
C GLY A 174 17.73 -2.69 10.33
N TRP A 175 16.67 -2.02 9.86
CA TRP A 175 15.54 -1.61 10.70
C TRP A 175 14.57 -2.75 10.97
N MET A 176 14.48 -3.71 10.05
CA MET A 176 13.86 -5.00 10.32
C MET A 176 14.91 -5.93 10.94
N ARG A 177 14.56 -6.55 12.06
CA ARG A 177 15.50 -7.30 12.91
C ARG A 177 14.84 -8.54 13.49
N GLU A 178 15.66 -9.54 13.80
CA GLU A 178 15.20 -10.84 14.33
C GLU A 178 14.47 -10.75 15.66
N ASP A 179 14.78 -9.74 16.49
CA ASP A 179 14.23 -9.55 17.83
C ASP A 179 12.86 -8.84 17.85
N LEU A 180 12.36 -8.38 16.70
CA LEU A 180 11.10 -7.65 16.63
C LEU A 180 9.89 -8.59 16.64
N ASP A 181 8.96 -8.36 17.57
CA ASP A 181 7.63 -9.00 17.57
C ASP A 181 6.89 -8.81 16.22
N LEU A 182 7.10 -7.66 15.58
CA LEU A 182 6.56 -7.35 14.24
C LEU A 182 6.94 -8.43 13.22
N LEU A 183 8.21 -8.83 13.19
CA LEU A 183 8.70 -9.82 12.24
C LEU A 183 8.04 -11.18 12.46
N GLY A 184 7.94 -11.63 13.71
CA GLY A 184 7.27 -12.88 14.07
C GLY A 184 5.78 -12.86 13.71
N PHE A 185 5.08 -11.78 14.03
CA PHE A 185 3.68 -11.58 13.66
C PHE A 185 3.46 -11.65 12.15
N GLU A 186 4.29 -10.95 11.37
CA GLU A 186 4.18 -10.91 9.92
C GLU A 186 4.42 -12.29 9.29
N GLN A 187 5.44 -13.03 9.71
CA GLN A 187 5.68 -14.39 9.18
C GLN A 187 4.50 -15.34 9.48
N LEU A 188 3.91 -15.26 10.67
CA LEU A 188 2.73 -16.05 11.02
C LEU A 188 1.48 -15.60 10.26
N LEU A 189 1.34 -14.31 9.96
CA LEU A 189 0.27 -13.80 9.11
C LEU A 189 0.36 -14.40 7.70
N TYR A 190 1.54 -14.35 7.09
CA TYR A 190 1.73 -14.84 5.71
C TYR A 190 1.61 -16.35 5.59
N LEU A 191 2.01 -17.09 6.62
CA LEU A 191 1.79 -18.54 6.68
C LEU A 191 0.28 -18.88 6.70
N ARG A 192 -0.54 -18.07 7.37
CA ARG A 192 -2.01 -18.28 7.47
C ARG A 192 -2.79 -17.70 6.30
N GLN A 193 -2.20 -16.76 5.56
CA GLN A 193 -2.84 -16.08 4.44
C GLN A 193 -1.92 -16.11 3.21
N PRO A 194 -1.88 -17.23 2.47
CA PRO A 194 -1.12 -17.34 1.23
C PRO A 194 -1.50 -16.22 0.26
N GLY A 195 -0.49 -15.54 -0.30
CA GLY A 195 -0.68 -14.41 -1.21
C GLY A 195 -0.89 -13.04 -0.53
N TYR A 196 -1.09 -12.98 0.79
CA TYR A 196 -1.21 -11.67 1.47
C TYR A 196 0.08 -10.85 1.35
N GLY A 197 1.24 -11.45 1.67
CA GLY A 197 2.52 -10.74 1.62
C GLY A 197 2.89 -10.22 0.23
N THR A 198 2.47 -10.92 -0.83
CA THR A 198 2.72 -10.51 -2.21
C THR A 198 1.71 -9.52 -2.75
N SER A 199 0.53 -9.40 -2.13
CA SER A 199 -0.53 -8.50 -2.58
C SER A 199 -0.11 -7.03 -2.62
N TYR A 200 0.81 -6.62 -1.76
CA TYR A 200 1.40 -5.28 -1.74
C TYR A 200 2.06 -4.92 -3.08
N VAL A 201 2.98 -5.76 -3.57
CA VAL A 201 3.76 -5.48 -4.78
C VAL A 201 2.98 -5.87 -6.03
N THR A 202 2.30 -7.02 -6.01
CA THR A 202 1.50 -7.47 -7.17
C THR A 202 0.28 -6.58 -7.38
N GLY A 203 -0.37 -6.15 -6.31
CA GLY A 203 -1.48 -5.20 -6.37
C GLY A 203 -1.05 -3.81 -6.81
N LYS A 204 0.09 -3.30 -6.30
CA LYS A 204 0.71 -2.06 -6.82
C LYS A 204 0.88 -2.12 -8.33
N TYR A 205 1.51 -3.19 -8.82
CA TYR A 205 1.69 -3.41 -10.26
C TYR A 205 0.36 -3.42 -11.03
N MET A 206 -0.67 -4.08 -10.50
CA MET A 206 -2.00 -4.11 -11.14
C MET A 206 -2.63 -2.71 -11.23
N ILE A 207 -2.52 -1.91 -10.17
CA ILE A 207 -3.05 -0.54 -10.11
C ILE A 207 -2.27 0.39 -11.04
N GLU A 208 -0.95 0.31 -11.06
CA GLU A 208 -0.10 1.11 -11.96
C GLU A 208 -0.31 0.75 -13.43
N ARG A 209 -0.51 -0.53 -13.74
CA ARG A 209 -0.86 -0.97 -15.10
C ARG A 209 -2.22 -0.43 -15.53
N LEU A 210 -3.20 -0.42 -14.62
CA LEU A 210 -4.51 0.16 -14.87
C LEU A 210 -4.42 1.69 -15.08
N LEU A 211 -3.68 2.39 -14.22
CA LEU A 211 -3.39 3.82 -14.36
C LEU A 211 -2.77 4.13 -15.73
N ALA A 212 -1.75 3.38 -16.13
CA ALA A 212 -1.08 3.55 -17.41
C ALA A 212 -2.03 3.29 -18.61
N GLU A 213 -2.88 2.27 -18.53
CA GLU A 213 -3.87 1.96 -19.57
C GLU A 213 -4.92 3.06 -19.72
N VAL A 214 -5.48 3.55 -18.60
CA VAL A 214 -6.46 4.64 -18.59
C VAL A 214 -5.83 5.93 -19.09
N ALA A 215 -4.64 6.29 -18.61
CA ALA A 215 -3.92 7.48 -19.05
C ALA A 215 -3.57 7.42 -20.55
N HIS A 216 -3.16 6.25 -21.06
CA HIS A 216 -2.89 6.08 -22.48
C HIS A 216 -4.16 6.26 -23.33
N HIS A 217 -5.30 5.73 -22.88
CA HIS A 217 -6.57 5.83 -23.58
C HIS A 217 -7.12 7.26 -23.59
N GLN A 218 -7.05 7.97 -22.46
CA GLN A 218 -7.55 9.35 -22.32
C GLN A 218 -6.58 10.39 -22.91
N GLY A 219 -5.29 10.06 -23.03
CA GLY A 219 -4.29 10.93 -23.65
C GLY A 219 -4.16 12.27 -22.93
N LYS A 220 -4.44 13.37 -23.63
CA LYS A 220 -4.34 14.72 -23.06
C LYS A 220 -5.48 15.07 -22.11
N ASP A 221 -6.57 14.32 -22.14
CA ASP A 221 -7.75 14.53 -21.29
C ASP A 221 -7.63 13.77 -19.95
N PHE A 222 -6.50 13.08 -19.72
CA PHE A 222 -6.26 12.34 -18.48
C PHE A 222 -6.05 13.29 -17.29
N GLU A 223 -6.81 13.07 -16.23
CA GLU A 223 -6.65 13.72 -14.93
C GLU A 223 -6.50 12.67 -13.82
N LEU A 224 -5.48 12.82 -12.96
CA LEU A 224 -5.22 11.88 -11.88
C LEU A 224 -6.39 11.82 -10.87
N ARG A 225 -6.98 12.97 -10.55
CA ARG A 225 -8.21 13.07 -9.75
C ARG A 225 -9.34 12.19 -10.26
N ASN A 226 -9.57 12.19 -11.57
CA ASN A 226 -10.69 11.45 -12.17
C ASN A 226 -10.41 9.95 -12.14
N PHE A 227 -9.15 9.55 -12.37
CA PHE A 227 -8.74 8.15 -12.20
C PHE A 227 -9.03 7.64 -10.79
N PHE A 228 -8.64 8.37 -9.74
CA PHE A 228 -8.90 7.94 -8.36
C PHE A 228 -10.40 7.98 -8.02
N ALA A 229 -11.14 8.98 -8.52
CA ALA A 229 -12.58 9.04 -8.33
C ALA A 229 -13.29 7.80 -8.90
N GLU A 230 -12.96 7.41 -10.14
CA GLU A 230 -13.50 6.20 -10.79
C GLU A 230 -13.06 4.91 -10.09
N LEU A 231 -11.79 4.84 -9.64
CA LEU A 231 -11.25 3.71 -8.89
C LEU A 231 -12.00 3.51 -7.55
N ASP A 232 -12.27 4.61 -6.85
CA ASP A 232 -12.99 4.59 -5.57
C ASP A 232 -14.47 4.28 -5.75
N GLU A 233 -15.10 4.80 -6.81
CA GLU A 233 -16.48 4.47 -7.18
C GLU A 233 -16.64 2.97 -7.47
N ALA A 234 -15.64 2.32 -8.09
CA ALA A 234 -15.66 0.88 -8.33
C ALA A 234 -15.68 0.03 -7.04
N GLY A 235 -15.15 0.58 -5.94
CA GLY A 235 -15.11 -0.04 -4.62
C GLY A 235 -13.87 -0.91 -4.35
N VAL A 236 -13.89 -1.62 -3.23
CA VAL A 236 -12.78 -2.48 -2.77
C VAL A 236 -13.01 -3.92 -3.22
N ILE A 237 -12.80 -4.16 -4.52
CA ILE A 237 -12.96 -5.46 -5.19
C ILE A 237 -11.67 -5.84 -5.95
N PRO A 238 -11.51 -7.07 -6.46
CA PRO A 238 -10.34 -7.44 -7.26
C PRO A 238 -10.04 -6.45 -8.39
N VAL A 239 -8.76 -6.05 -8.55
CA VAL A 239 -8.33 -5.02 -9.51
C VAL A 239 -8.70 -5.38 -10.95
N SER A 240 -8.73 -6.66 -11.30
CA SER A 240 -9.16 -7.13 -12.63
C SER A 240 -10.63 -6.82 -12.93
N LEU A 241 -11.51 -6.86 -11.92
CA LEU A 241 -12.92 -6.46 -12.07
C LEU A 241 -13.06 -4.93 -12.18
N ILE A 242 -12.23 -4.19 -11.45
CA ILE A 242 -12.18 -2.72 -11.56
C ILE A 242 -11.70 -2.31 -12.94
N ARG A 243 -10.62 -2.93 -13.44
CA ARG A 243 -10.12 -2.73 -14.80
C ARG A 243 -11.21 -2.99 -15.84
N TRP A 244 -11.94 -4.09 -15.71
CA TRP A 244 -13.05 -4.38 -16.62
C TRP A 244 -14.12 -3.27 -16.56
N GLN A 245 -14.50 -2.82 -15.37
CA GLN A 245 -15.48 -1.75 -15.21
C GLN A 245 -15.01 -0.41 -15.83
N MET A 246 -13.78 0.01 -15.56
CA MET A 246 -13.25 1.31 -16.00
C MET A 246 -12.91 1.34 -17.49
N THR A 247 -12.47 0.21 -18.07
CA THR A 247 -11.97 0.17 -19.46
C THR A 247 -12.91 -0.52 -20.44
N GLY A 248 -13.91 -1.26 -19.94
CA GLY A 248 -14.76 -2.15 -20.75
C GLY A 248 -14.05 -3.42 -21.25
N ARG A 249 -12.78 -3.64 -20.89
CA ARG A 249 -11.97 -4.78 -21.37
C ARG A 249 -12.00 -5.94 -20.38
N ASP A 250 -12.60 -7.05 -20.80
CA ASP A 250 -12.77 -8.27 -20.00
C ASP A 250 -11.79 -9.40 -20.37
N ASP A 251 -10.75 -9.10 -21.15
CA ASP A 251 -9.77 -10.05 -21.64
C ASP A 251 -9.03 -10.79 -20.50
N GLU A 252 -8.67 -10.08 -19.43
CA GLU A 252 -8.06 -10.68 -18.23
C GLU A 252 -9.04 -11.64 -17.53
N ILE A 253 -10.33 -11.27 -17.44
CA ILE A 253 -11.38 -12.11 -16.85
C ILE A 253 -11.57 -13.38 -17.70
N LYS A 254 -11.70 -13.22 -19.03
CA LYS A 254 -11.81 -14.35 -19.97
C LYS A 254 -10.61 -15.28 -19.90
N SER A 255 -9.40 -14.73 -19.75
CA SER A 255 -8.18 -15.52 -19.60
C SER A 255 -8.20 -16.37 -18.31
N MET A 256 -8.56 -15.77 -17.17
CA MET A 256 -8.68 -16.49 -15.88
C MET A 256 -9.80 -17.55 -15.88
N MET A 257 -10.86 -17.33 -16.65
CA MET A 257 -11.95 -18.30 -16.78
C MET A 257 -11.66 -19.42 -17.79
N SER A 258 -10.59 -19.30 -18.58
CA SER A 258 -10.27 -20.26 -19.62
C SER A 258 -9.89 -21.64 -19.04
N PRO A 259 -10.15 -22.75 -19.75
CA PRO A 259 -9.83 -24.10 -19.28
C PRO A 259 -8.35 -24.32 -18.94
N GLN A 260 -7.45 -23.58 -19.61
CA GLN A 260 -6.01 -23.58 -19.34
C GLN A 260 -5.68 -23.19 -17.89
N TRP A 261 -6.44 -22.27 -17.30
CA TRP A 261 -6.24 -21.82 -15.93
C TRP A 261 -6.97 -22.72 -14.91
N GLN A 262 -8.01 -23.43 -15.33
CA GLN A 262 -8.73 -24.40 -14.50
C GLN A 262 -7.96 -25.73 -14.33
N ALA A 263 -7.08 -26.06 -15.27
CA ALA A 263 -6.20 -27.22 -15.19
C ALA A 263 -4.98 -26.93 -14.30
N TRP A 264 -5.17 -26.90 -12.99
CA TRP A 264 -4.04 -26.95 -12.04
C TRP A 264 -3.30 -28.28 -12.24
N PRO A 265 -1.99 -28.30 -12.58
CA PRO A 265 -1.25 -29.54 -12.86
C PRO A 265 -1.21 -30.53 -11.66
N GLY A 266 -1.46 -30.04 -10.45
CA GLY A 266 -1.52 -30.86 -9.24
C GLY A 266 -2.83 -31.65 -9.05
N SER A 267 -3.81 -31.56 -9.96
CA SER A 267 -5.00 -32.43 -9.92
C SER A 267 -4.75 -33.83 -10.51
N GLN A 268 -3.49 -34.17 -10.81
CA GLN A 268 -3.03 -35.52 -11.20
C GLN A 268 -1.99 -36.08 -10.23
N ALA A 269 -2.04 -35.71 -8.95
CA ALA A 269 -1.37 -36.48 -7.90
C ALA A 269 -2.42 -37.37 -7.22
N ASP A 270 -2.13 -38.68 -7.21
CA ASP A 270 -2.98 -39.81 -6.82
C ASP A 270 -3.76 -39.68 -5.49
#